data_AF-U6EDR2-F1
#
_entry.id   AF-U6EDR2-F1
#
_cell.length_a   1.000
_cell.length_b   1.000
_cell.length_c   1.000
_cell.angle_alpha   90.00
_cell.angle_beta   90.00
_cell.angle_gamma   90.00
#
_symmetry.space_group_name_H-M   'P 1'
#
loop_
_entity.id
_entity.type
_entity.pdbx_description
1 polymer ?
#
loop_
_entity_poly.entity_id
_entity_poly.type
_entity_poly.pdbx_seq_one_letter_code
_entity_poly.pdbx_strand_id
1 'polypeptide(L)'
;MRTSRFLPITKWAKEYNRDWLRPDIIAGVTVGAFVIPESIAFVSLANLPPEVGLYSAMVALLIYAIFGTSRQLSVGPLSTLSILVGSTLGALMIPNASQYALIASLVAVIAGVLALLAWVLRLGFIVKFISKPVLTGFLAGISLFIISGQLPKLFGIEGGTGNFF
;
A
#
# COMPACT_ATOMS: atom_id res chain seq x y z
N MET A 1 -30.61 -12.47 4.81
CA MET A 1 -29.27 -12.34 4.18
C MET A 1 -28.25 -12.00 5.27
N ARG A 2 -27.22 -12.83 5.49
CA ARG A 2 -26.25 -12.64 6.60
C ARG A 2 -25.39 -11.39 6.36
N THR A 3 -25.70 -10.29 7.06
CA THR A 3 -24.88 -9.06 7.17
C THR A 3 -23.42 -9.33 7.52
N SER A 4 -23.12 -10.48 8.14
CA SER A 4 -21.75 -10.93 8.46
C SER A 4 -20.84 -11.16 7.25
N ARG A 5 -21.38 -11.24 6.02
CA ARG A 5 -20.57 -11.43 4.80
C ARG A 5 -20.02 -10.11 4.24
N PHE A 6 -20.64 -8.98 4.58
CA PHE A 6 -20.23 -7.64 4.12
C PHE A 6 -19.55 -6.81 5.22
N LEU A 7 -19.80 -7.10 6.50
CA LEU A 7 -19.17 -6.45 7.65
C LEU A 7 -18.50 -7.48 8.58
N PRO A 8 -17.31 -7.99 8.21
CA PRO A 8 -16.57 -8.96 9.02
C PRO A 8 -16.29 -8.49 10.46
N ILE A 9 -16.25 -7.17 10.69
CA ILE A 9 -16.11 -6.58 12.02
C ILE A 9 -17.13 -7.09 13.03
N THR A 10 -18.38 -7.27 12.61
CA THR A 10 -19.44 -7.77 13.49
C THR A 10 -19.24 -9.22 13.92
N LYS A 11 -18.42 -9.98 13.18
CA LYS A 11 -18.08 -11.36 13.50
C LYS A 11 -16.86 -11.42 14.41
N TRP A 12 -15.74 -10.80 13.99
CA TRP A 12 -14.50 -10.90 14.76
C TRP A 12 -14.59 -10.19 16.12
N ALA A 13 -15.36 -9.11 16.23
CA ALA A 13 -15.57 -8.41 17.51
C ALA A 13 -16.36 -9.27 18.51
N LYS A 14 -17.31 -10.09 18.04
CA LYS A 14 -18.08 -11.01 18.90
C LYS A 14 -17.26 -12.24 19.32
N GLU A 15 -16.38 -12.69 18.44
CA GLU A 15 -15.50 -13.84 18.67
C GLU A 15 -14.15 -13.42 19.29
N TYR A 16 -14.01 -12.18 19.77
CA TYR A 16 -12.75 -11.66 20.31
C TYR A 16 -12.48 -12.20 21.72
N ASN A 17 -11.41 -12.99 21.88
CA ASN A 17 -10.95 -13.42 23.20
C ASN A 17 -10.17 -12.28 23.89
N ARG A 18 -10.52 -11.96 25.13
CA ARG A 18 -9.85 -10.97 25.96
C ARG A 18 -8.38 -11.32 26.24
N ASP A 19 -8.01 -12.59 26.21
CA ASP A 19 -6.61 -13.02 26.36
C ASP A 19 -5.71 -12.49 25.22
N TRP A 20 -6.30 -12.17 24.07
CA TRP A 20 -5.58 -11.61 22.93
C TRP A 20 -5.30 -10.12 23.06
N LEU A 21 -5.91 -9.41 24.01
CA LEU A 21 -5.78 -7.96 24.11
C LEU A 21 -4.33 -7.52 24.35
N ARG A 22 -3.63 -8.18 25.28
CA ARG A 22 -2.22 -7.86 25.57
C ARG A 22 -1.30 -8.10 24.36
N PRO A 23 -1.27 -9.30 23.74
CA PRO A 23 -0.43 -9.52 22.56
C PRO A 23 -0.84 -8.64 21.38
N ASP A 24 -2.13 -8.36 21.17
CA ASP A 24 -2.59 -7.47 20.08
C ASP A 24 -2.13 -6.01 20.30
N ILE A 25 -2.14 -5.51 21.54
CA ILE A 25 -1.60 -4.17 21.84
C ILE A 25 -0.10 -4.11 21.56
N ILE A 26 0.67 -5.10 22.02
CA ILE A 26 2.11 -5.15 21.79
C ILE A 26 2.40 -5.23 20.29
N ALA A 27 1.70 -6.09 19.57
CA ALA A 27 1.81 -6.21 18.11
C ALA A 27 1.43 -4.89 17.41
N GLY A 28 0.33 -4.26 17.83
CA GLY A 28 -0.14 -3.00 17.26
C GLY A 28 0.84 -1.85 17.46
N VAL A 29 1.44 -1.72 18.64
CA VAL A 29 2.49 -0.73 18.91
C VAL A 29 3.74 -1.02 18.08
N THR A 30 4.15 -2.29 18.00
CA THR A 30 5.35 -2.70 17.24
C THR A 30 5.18 -2.45 15.74
N VAL A 31 4.06 -2.87 15.17
CA VAL A 31 3.73 -2.65 13.76
C VAL A 31 3.52 -1.17 13.49
N GLY A 32 2.83 -0.44 14.38
CA GLY A 32 2.63 1.01 14.25
C GLY A 32 3.94 1.79 14.22
N ALA A 33 4.89 1.44 15.10
CA ALA A 33 6.22 2.05 15.13
C ALA A 33 7.00 1.81 13.82
N PHE A 34 6.78 0.69 13.15
CA PHE A 34 7.37 0.38 11.85
C PHE A 34 6.65 1.08 10.68
N VAL A 35 5.31 1.10 10.69
CA VAL A 35 4.48 1.65 9.60
C VAL A 35 4.66 3.16 9.42
N ILE A 36 4.92 3.91 10.50
CA ILE A 36 5.12 5.36 10.45
C ILE A 36 6.31 5.74 9.53
N PRO A 37 7.55 5.32 9.81
CA PRO A 37 8.69 5.63 8.95
C PRO A 37 8.57 4.96 7.57
N GLU A 38 8.01 3.75 7.49
CA GLU A 38 7.75 3.05 6.22
C GLU A 38 6.87 3.88 5.27
N SER A 39 5.75 4.39 5.78
CA SER A 39 4.78 5.15 4.99
C SER A 39 5.35 6.47 4.49
N ILE A 40 6.14 7.17 5.32
CA ILE A 40 6.85 8.39 4.94
C ILE A 40 7.86 8.07 3.82
N ALA A 41 8.64 7.00 3.98
CA ALA A 41 9.63 6.60 3.00
C ALA A 41 8.99 6.23 1.65
N PHE A 42 7.89 5.49 1.63
CA PHE A 42 7.27 5.06 0.37
C PHE A 42 6.63 6.22 -0.39
N VAL A 43 5.91 7.12 0.30
CA VAL A 43 5.31 8.28 -0.36
C VAL A 43 6.35 9.24 -0.93
N SER A 44 7.54 9.30 -0.33
CA SER A 44 8.67 10.04 -0.92
C SER A 44 9.13 9.48 -2.28
N LEU A 45 8.98 8.16 -2.52
CA LEU A 45 9.27 7.54 -3.83
C LEU A 45 8.27 7.98 -4.91
N ALA A 46 7.09 8.46 -4.51
CA ALA A 46 6.10 9.04 -5.41
C ALA A 46 6.24 10.57 -5.55
N ASN A 47 7.29 11.19 -4.99
CA ASN A 47 7.46 12.65 -4.91
C ASN A 47 6.29 13.39 -4.23
N LEU A 48 5.69 12.76 -3.22
CA LEU A 48 4.58 13.33 -2.45
C LEU A 48 5.03 13.77 -1.05
N PRO A 49 4.31 14.73 -0.41
CA PRO A 49 4.62 15.18 0.95
C PRO A 49 4.52 14.04 1.98
N PRO A 50 5.38 14.02 3.02
CA PRO A 50 5.40 12.97 4.06
C PRO A 50 4.05 12.71 4.74
N GLU A 51 3.25 13.76 4.95
CA GLU A 51 1.97 13.69 5.65
C GLU A 51 0.97 12.80 4.91
N VAL A 52 1.06 12.73 3.58
CA VAL A 52 0.21 11.87 2.74
C VAL A 52 0.45 10.38 3.04
N GLY A 53 1.68 10.00 3.41
CA GLY A 53 2.00 8.64 3.87
C GLY A 53 1.26 8.28 5.14
N LEU A 54 1.23 9.19 6.11
CA LEU A 54 0.53 8.98 7.38
C LEU A 54 -0.99 8.88 7.17
N TYR A 55 -1.55 9.78 6.34
CA TYR A 55 -2.99 9.76 6.05
C TYR A 55 -3.41 8.49 5.31
N SER A 56 -2.64 8.07 4.30
CA SER A 56 -2.95 6.86 3.52
C SER A 56 -2.85 5.59 4.38
N ALA A 57 -1.82 5.45 5.22
CA ALA A 57 -1.69 4.31 6.13
C ALA A 57 -2.82 4.25 7.15
N MET A 58 -3.13 5.38 7.81
CA MET A 58 -4.18 5.44 8.83
C MET A 58 -5.55 5.10 8.24
N VAL A 59 -5.91 5.72 7.11
CA VAL A 59 -7.20 5.48 6.45
C VAL A 59 -7.31 4.04 5.95
N ALA A 60 -6.24 3.49 5.36
CA ALA A 60 -6.21 2.10 4.90
C ALA A 60 -6.42 1.11 6.05
N LEU A 61 -5.75 1.31 7.19
CA LEU A 61 -5.89 0.45 8.37
C LEU A 61 -7.30 0.52 8.96
N LEU A 62 -7.89 1.72 9.07
CA LEU A 62 -9.26 1.88 9.59
C LEU A 62 -10.29 1.19 8.69
N ILE A 63 -10.19 1.38 7.37
CA ILE A 63 -11.08 0.73 6.41
C ILE A 63 -10.88 -0.80 6.48
N TYR A 64 -9.63 -1.25 6.53
CA TYR A 64 -9.33 -2.69 6.60
C TYR A 64 -9.78 -3.33 7.92
N ALA A 65 -9.75 -2.62 9.05
CA ALA A 65 -10.29 -3.15 10.32
C ALA A 65 -11.80 -3.45 10.24
N ILE A 66 -12.54 -2.67 9.44
CA ILE A 66 -13.99 -2.80 9.28
C ILE A 66 -14.34 -3.90 8.27
N PHE A 67 -13.68 -3.89 7.10
CA PHE A 67 -14.02 -4.72 5.94
C PHE A 67 -13.10 -5.94 5.74
N GLY A 68 -11.97 -5.99 6.45
CA GLY A 68 -10.95 -7.01 6.32
C GLY A 68 -11.41 -8.36 6.86
N THR A 69 -10.97 -9.42 6.19
CA THR A 69 -11.31 -10.81 6.54
C THR A 69 -10.21 -11.50 7.34
N SER A 70 -8.96 -11.05 7.21
CA SER A 70 -7.81 -11.54 7.97
C SER A 70 -7.49 -10.59 9.12
N ARG A 71 -7.38 -11.12 10.34
CA ARG A 71 -7.07 -10.38 11.57
C ARG A 71 -5.59 -9.96 11.68
N GLN A 72 -4.71 -10.62 10.93
CA GLN A 72 -3.25 -10.41 11.04
C GLN A 72 -2.68 -9.59 9.88
N LEU A 73 -3.49 -9.30 8.86
CA LEU A 73 -3.03 -8.54 7.71
C LEU A 73 -2.98 -7.04 8.06
N SER A 74 -1.81 -6.44 7.90
CA SER A 74 -1.64 -4.99 7.90
C SER A 74 -1.70 -4.48 6.45
N VAL A 75 -2.40 -3.36 6.24
CA VAL A 75 -2.54 -2.73 4.93
C VAL A 75 -2.02 -1.30 5.03
N GLY A 76 -1.22 -0.88 4.07
CA GLY A 76 -0.64 0.45 4.02
C GLY A 76 -0.07 0.75 2.63
N PRO A 77 0.68 1.85 2.50
CA PRO A 77 1.41 2.18 1.28
C PRO A 77 2.38 1.06 0.92
N LEU A 78 2.61 0.84 -0.38
CA LEU A 78 3.63 -0.08 -0.87
C LEU A 78 4.64 0.67 -1.72
N SER A 79 5.91 0.29 -1.62
CA SER A 79 7.01 0.88 -2.40
C SER A 79 6.73 0.79 -3.91
N THR A 80 6.36 -0.40 -4.40
CA THR A 80 6.11 -0.64 -5.83
C THR A 80 5.03 0.27 -6.42
N LEU A 81 3.92 0.44 -5.70
CA LEU A 81 2.83 1.33 -6.14
C LEU A 81 3.27 2.80 -6.10
N SER A 82 4.07 3.17 -5.10
CA SER A 82 4.58 4.53 -4.98
C SER A 82 5.52 4.89 -6.13
N ILE A 83 6.42 3.97 -6.50
CA ILE A 83 7.30 4.11 -7.66
C ILE A 83 6.48 4.22 -8.95
N LEU A 84 5.46 3.39 -9.12
CA LEU A 84 4.59 3.42 -10.30
C LEU A 84 3.83 4.76 -10.41
N VAL A 85 3.29 5.26 -9.31
CA VAL A 85 2.65 6.59 -9.29
C VAL A 85 3.68 7.69 -9.58
N GLY A 86 4.86 7.62 -8.96
CA GLY A 86 5.94 8.58 -9.19
C GLY A 86 6.41 8.63 -10.64
N SER A 87 6.61 7.48 -11.29
CA SER A 87 7.05 7.42 -12.69
C SER A 87 5.96 7.84 -13.67
N THR A 88 4.72 7.44 -13.43
CA THR A 88 3.58 7.80 -14.30
C THR A 88 3.26 9.29 -14.22
N LEU A 89 3.28 9.89 -13.03
CA LEU A 89 3.03 11.32 -12.87
C LEU A 89 4.26 12.16 -13.21
N GLY A 90 5.47 11.66 -12.96
CA GLY A 90 6.72 12.33 -13.35
C GLY A 90 6.82 12.57 -14.84
N ALA A 91 6.29 11.66 -15.67
CA ALA A 91 6.24 11.81 -17.12
C ALA A 91 5.36 12.99 -17.60
N LEU A 92 4.45 13.49 -16.76
CA LEU A 92 3.54 14.58 -17.10
C LEU A 92 4.14 15.98 -16.89
N MET A 93 5.38 16.07 -16.37
CA MET A 93 6.10 17.33 -16.12
C MET A 93 5.25 18.41 -15.40
N ILE A 94 4.49 18.00 -14.38
CA ILE A 94 3.60 18.91 -13.63
C ILE A 94 4.43 19.85 -12.76
N PRO A 95 4.41 21.18 -12.98
CA PRO A 95 5.31 22.11 -12.31
C PRO A 95 4.88 22.50 -10.89
N ASN A 96 3.60 22.35 -10.55
CA ASN A 96 3.05 22.75 -9.25
C ASN A 96 2.85 21.53 -8.33
N ALA A 97 3.50 21.54 -7.17
CA ALA A 97 3.40 20.50 -6.15
C ALA A 97 1.96 20.26 -5.64
N SER A 98 1.14 21.30 -5.51
CA SER A 98 -0.26 21.15 -5.09
C SER A 98 -1.10 20.45 -6.17
N GLN A 99 -0.84 20.76 -7.43
CA GLN A 99 -1.49 20.12 -8.57
C GLN A 99 -1.04 18.67 -8.72
N TYR A 100 0.25 18.38 -8.49
CA TYR A 100 0.78 17.02 -8.48
C TYR A 100 0.09 16.15 -7.43
N ALA A 101 -0.03 16.64 -6.18
CA ALA A 101 -0.73 15.93 -5.12
C ALA A 101 -2.22 15.70 -5.45
N LEU A 102 -2.88 16.68 -6.07
CA LEU A 102 -4.27 16.55 -6.51
C LEU A 102 -4.42 15.47 -7.57
N ILE A 103 -3.56 15.44 -8.59
CA ILE A 103 -3.60 14.41 -9.64
C ILE A 103 -3.28 13.03 -9.05
N ALA A 104 -2.31 12.92 -8.15
CA ALA A 104 -2.02 11.67 -7.44
C ALA A 104 -3.23 11.16 -6.64
N SER A 105 -3.94 12.07 -5.96
CA SER A 105 -5.17 11.73 -5.24
C SER A 105 -6.28 11.25 -6.19
N LEU A 106 -6.39 11.86 -7.37
CA LEU A 106 -7.35 11.44 -8.40
C LEU A 106 -7.03 10.04 -8.93
N VAL A 107 -5.75 9.74 -9.18
CA VAL A 107 -5.31 8.39 -9.57
C VAL A 107 -5.68 7.37 -8.49
N ALA A 108 -5.49 7.70 -7.22
CA ALA A 108 -5.90 6.83 -6.11
C ALA A 108 -7.42 6.60 -6.07
N VAL A 109 -8.22 7.64 -6.31
CA VAL A 109 -9.69 7.51 -6.40
C VAL A 109 -10.10 6.65 -7.59
N ILE A 110 -9.52 6.87 -8.77
CA ILE A 110 -9.80 6.05 -9.96
C ILE A 110 -9.43 4.58 -9.71
N ALA A 111 -8.25 4.33 -9.14
CA ALA A 111 -7.83 2.98 -8.78
C ALA A 111 -8.79 2.33 -7.78
N GLY A 112 -9.26 3.08 -6.78
CA GLY A 112 -10.27 2.63 -5.82
C GLY A 112 -11.61 2.29 -6.48
N VAL A 113 -12.10 3.14 -7.39
CA VAL A 113 -13.32 2.88 -8.16
C VAL A 113 -13.17 1.63 -9.03
N LEU A 114 -12.04 1.49 -9.72
CA LEU A 114 -11.76 0.29 -10.52
C LEU A 114 -11.68 -0.97 -9.65
N ALA A 115 -11.10 -0.89 -8.45
CA ALA A 115 -11.07 -1.99 -7.50
C ALA A 115 -12.48 -2.37 -7.01
N LEU A 116 -13.33 -1.37 -6.72
CA LEU A 116 -14.73 -1.59 -6.35
C LEU A 116 -15.52 -2.22 -7.50
N LEU A 117 -15.34 -1.74 -8.73
CA LEU A 117 -15.96 -2.33 -9.92
C LEU A 117 -15.52 -3.78 -10.13
N ALA A 118 -14.21 -4.04 -10.01
CA ALA A 118 -13.67 -5.40 -10.08
C ALA A 118 -14.25 -6.32 -9.00
N TRP A 119 -14.48 -5.79 -7.79
CA TRP A 119 -15.14 -6.52 -6.71
C TRP A 119 -16.62 -6.82 -7.04
N VAL A 120 -17.39 -5.83 -7.51
CA VAL A 120 -18.80 -6.00 -7.91
C VAL A 120 -18.94 -7.02 -9.04
N LEU A 121 -18.06 -6.95 -10.03
CA LEU A 121 -17.98 -7.89 -11.16
C LEU A 121 -17.39 -9.24 -10.78
N ARG A 122 -16.99 -9.44 -9.52
CA ARG A 122 -16.37 -10.67 -8.97
C ARG A 122 -15.13 -11.12 -9.73
N LEU A 123 -14.34 -10.17 -10.25
CA LEU A 123 -13.13 -10.43 -11.03
C LEU A 123 -11.97 -11.05 -10.21
N GLY A 124 -12.15 -11.30 -8.92
CA GLY A 124 -11.17 -12.01 -8.09
C GLY A 124 -10.80 -13.41 -8.61
N PHE A 125 -11.62 -14.01 -9.50
CA PHE A 125 -11.26 -15.26 -10.16
C PHE A 125 -10.03 -15.12 -11.09
N ILE A 126 -9.77 -13.92 -11.64
CA ILE A 126 -8.65 -13.66 -12.54
C ILE A 126 -7.32 -13.92 -11.83
N VAL A 127 -7.23 -13.61 -10.54
CA VAL A 127 -6.03 -13.83 -9.71
C VAL A 127 -5.61 -15.31 -9.70
N LYS A 128 -6.56 -16.25 -9.88
CA LYS A 128 -6.26 -17.68 -9.94
C LYS A 128 -5.53 -18.11 -11.21
N PHE A 129 -5.55 -17.28 -12.26
CA PHE A 129 -4.84 -17.54 -13.52
C PHE A 129 -3.42 -16.98 -13.53
N ILE A 130 -3.01 -16.23 -12.49
CA ILE A 130 -1.62 -15.78 -12.36
C ILE A 130 -0.77 -16.99 -11.97
N SER A 131 0.15 -17.37 -12.86
CA SER A 131 1.01 -18.52 -12.64
C SER A 131 2.06 -18.20 -11.55
N LYS A 132 2.43 -19.22 -10.76
CA LYS A 132 3.48 -19.09 -9.74
C LYS A 132 4.79 -18.51 -10.31
N PRO A 133 5.29 -18.94 -11.49
CA PRO A 133 6.51 -18.38 -12.07
C PRO A 133 6.42 -16.88 -12.35
N VAL A 134 5.27 -16.38 -12.82
CA VAL A 134 5.06 -14.94 -13.07
C VAL A 134 5.14 -14.16 -11.77
N LEU A 135 4.48 -14.64 -10.72
CA LEU A 135 4.53 -14.00 -9.40
C LEU A 135 5.96 -13.99 -8.84
N THR A 136 6.69 -15.11 -8.96
CA THR A 136 8.08 -15.22 -8.51
C THR A 136 8.99 -14.27 -9.30
N GLY A 137 8.86 -14.20 -10.62
CA GLY A 137 9.65 -13.30 -11.47
C GLY A 137 9.37 -11.83 -11.16
N PHE A 138 8.10 -11.47 -10.94
CA PHE A 138 7.71 -10.12 -10.53
C PHE A 138 8.31 -9.73 -9.17
N LEU A 139 8.24 -10.61 -8.16
CA LEU A 139 8.83 -10.38 -6.84
C LEU A 139 10.36 -10.28 -6.89
N ALA A 140 11.02 -11.08 -7.73
CA ALA A 140 12.46 -10.99 -7.97
C ALA A 140 12.84 -9.65 -8.61
N GLY A 141 12.08 -9.22 -9.62
CA GLY A 141 12.27 -7.92 -10.28
C GLY A 141 12.10 -6.74 -9.33
N ILE A 142 11.04 -6.74 -8.51
CA ILE A 142 10.83 -5.69 -7.49
C ILE A 142 11.99 -5.68 -6.49
N SER A 143 12.44 -6.83 -6.02
CA SER A 143 13.55 -6.92 -5.07
C SER A 143 14.82 -6.28 -5.64
N LEU A 144 15.17 -6.61 -6.89
CA LEU A 144 16.32 -6.01 -7.58
C LEU A 144 16.16 -4.49 -7.77
N PHE A 145 14.97 -4.04 -8.16
CA PHE A 145 14.67 -2.62 -8.31
C PHE A 145 14.85 -1.85 -7.00
N ILE A 146 14.32 -2.37 -5.90
CA ILE A 146 14.46 -1.75 -4.56
C ILE A 146 15.93 -1.69 -4.15
N ILE A 147 16.68 -2.79 -4.30
CA ILE A 147 18.12 -2.84 -3.98
C ILE A 147 18.88 -1.78 -4.78
N SER A 148 18.63 -1.70 -6.09
CA SER A 148 19.24 -0.70 -6.97
C SER A 148 18.91 0.73 -6.52
N GLY A 149 17.65 1.00 -6.18
CA GLY A 149 17.21 2.32 -5.71
C GLY A 149 17.74 2.73 -4.33
N GLN A 150 18.12 1.77 -3.47
CA GLN A 150 18.71 2.08 -2.16
C GLN A 150 20.25 2.06 -2.16
N LEU A 151 20.92 1.44 -3.13
CA LEU A 151 22.38 1.35 -3.20
C LEU A 151 23.07 2.73 -3.11
N PRO A 152 22.66 3.76 -3.88
CA PRO A 152 23.32 5.06 -3.82
C PRO A 152 23.27 5.70 -2.43
N LYS A 153 22.11 5.58 -1.76
CA LYS A 153 21.92 6.09 -0.40
C LYS A 153 22.82 5.41 0.61
N LEU A 154 23.08 4.10 0.45
CA LEU A 154 23.97 3.34 1.33
C LEU A 154 25.43 3.79 1.19
N PHE A 155 25.86 4.10 -0.03
CA PHE A 155 27.23 4.54 -0.32
C PHE A 155 27.43 6.06 -0.19
N GLY A 156 26.40 6.81 0.21
CA GLY A 156 26.48 8.26 0.38
C GLY A 156 26.71 9.03 -0.93
N ILE A 157 26.45 8.41 -2.07
CA ILE A 157 26.55 9.02 -3.40
C ILE A 157 25.18 9.53 -3.81
N GLU A 158 25.13 10.73 -4.39
CA GLU A 158 23.91 11.23 -5.02
C GLU A 158 23.47 10.22 -6.08
N GLY A 159 22.26 9.68 -5.92
CA GLY A 159 21.73 8.70 -6.84
C GLY A 159 21.58 9.33 -8.22
N GLY A 160 22.32 8.82 -9.20
CA GLY A 160 22.09 9.17 -10.59
C GLY A 160 20.65 8.83 -10.95
N THR A 161 19.93 9.76 -11.57
CA THR A 161 18.60 9.56 -12.17
C THR A 161 18.72 8.68 -13.42
N GLY A 162 19.33 7.50 -13.27
CA GLY A 162 19.34 6.47 -14.29
C GLY A 162 17.97 5.84 -14.31
N ASN A 163 17.16 6.19 -15.30
CA ASN A 163 15.97 5.44 -15.63
C ASN A 163 16.41 3.99 -15.87
N PHE A 164 16.07 3.09 -14.95
CA PHE A 164 16.28 1.67 -15.13
C PHE A 164 15.21 1.05 -16.04
N PHE A 165 14.68 1.84 -16.99
CA PHE A 165 13.94 1.50 -18.22
C PHE A 165 13.87 2.73 -19.13
#